data_AF-A0A921DRJ2-F1
#
_entry.id   AF-A0A921DRJ2-F1
#
_cell.length_a   1.000
_cell.length_b   1.000
_cell.length_c   1.000
_cell.angle_alpha   90.00
_cell.angle_beta   90.00
_cell.angle_gamma   90.00
#
_symmetry.space_group_name_H-M   'P 1'
#
loop_
_entity.id
_entity.type
_entity.pdbx_description
1 polymer ?
#
loop_
_entity_poly.entity_id
_entity_poly.type
_entity_poly.pdbx_seq_one_letter_code
_entity_poly.pdbx_strand_id
1 'polypeptide(L)'
;MHSYHLDLCETHVAFRTEAGPERVERAREYVEERYGRVKAQGGQYGRDRLMAMLLVSMADDLLELRERSDRTDSRLDELLQSLKENTPGRGGPDEPAGTGAEPLSR
;
A
#
# COMPACT_ATOMS: atom_id res chain seq x y z
N MET A 1 -12.60 -16.38 10.04
CA MET A 1 -12.35 -15.55 11.24
C MET A 1 -11.80 -16.38 12.38
N HIS A 2 -10.63 -16.01 12.88
CA HIS A 2 -10.02 -16.54 14.10
C HIS A 2 -10.35 -15.63 15.28
N SER A 3 -10.50 -16.21 16.48
CA SER A 3 -10.67 -15.45 17.73
C SER A 3 -9.33 -15.39 18.46
N TYR A 4 -8.95 -14.20 18.91
CA TYR A 4 -7.71 -13.96 19.66
C TYR A 4 -8.02 -13.31 21.00
N HIS A 5 -7.23 -13.67 22.01
CA HIS A 5 -7.20 -13.05 23.33
C HIS A 5 -5.80 -12.51 23.55
N LEU A 6 -5.67 -11.20 23.73
CA LEU A 6 -4.40 -10.52 23.86
C LEU A 6 -4.39 -9.59 25.07
N ASP A 7 -3.20 -9.42 25.63
CA ASP A 7 -2.92 -8.39 26.61
C ASP A 7 -2.34 -7.21 25.85
N LEU A 8 -3.07 -6.09 25.88
CA LEU A 8 -2.79 -4.91 25.09
C LEU A 8 -3.05 -3.65 25.91
N CYS A 9 -2.04 -2.80 26.04
CA CYS A 9 -2.14 -1.51 26.74
C CYS A 9 -2.72 -1.66 28.16
N GLU A 10 -2.16 -2.60 28.91
CA GLU A 10 -2.58 -2.94 30.28
C GLU A 10 -4.03 -3.45 30.38
N THR A 11 -4.60 -3.94 29.28
CA THR A 11 -5.99 -4.40 29.19
C THR A 11 -6.09 -5.74 28.45
N HIS A 12 -6.97 -6.63 28.92
CA HIS A 12 -7.30 -7.86 28.20
C HIS A 12 -8.33 -7.57 27.10
N VAL A 13 -7.99 -7.91 25.85
CA VAL A 13 -8.84 -7.67 24.69
C VAL A 13 -9.10 -9.00 23.98
N ALA A 14 -10.36 -9.22 23.62
CA ALA A 14 -10.78 -10.32 22.76
C ALA A 14 -11.36 -9.77 21.47
N PHE A 15 -10.88 -10.26 20.32
CA PHE A 15 -11.40 -9.81 19.01
C PHE A 15 -11.31 -10.92 17.97
N ARG A 16 -12.01 -10.73 16.85
CA ARG A 16 -12.04 -11.65 15.71
C ARG A 16 -11.46 -11.00 14.45
N THR A 17 -10.65 -11.75 13.71
CA THR A 17 -10.03 -11.28 12.47
C THR A 17 -9.72 -12.43 11.52
N GLU A 18 -9.56 -12.15 10.24
CA GLU A 18 -9.01 -13.11 9.24
C GLU A 18 -7.47 -13.12 9.23
N ALA A 19 -6.83 -12.29 10.06
CA ALA A 19 -5.39 -12.32 10.22
C ALA A 19 -4.94 -13.64 10.86
N GLY A 20 -3.86 -14.20 10.32
CA GLY A 20 -3.13 -15.29 10.96
C GLY A 20 -2.40 -14.82 12.22
N PRO A 21 -1.95 -15.76 13.08
CA PRO A 21 -1.39 -15.46 14.39
C PRO A 21 -0.13 -14.57 14.32
N GLU A 22 0.75 -14.78 13.35
CA GLU A 22 1.96 -13.95 13.19
C GLU A 22 1.64 -12.48 12.92
N ARG A 23 0.61 -12.21 12.10
CA ARG A 23 0.21 -10.83 11.79
C ARG A 23 -0.45 -10.17 13.01
N VAL A 24 -1.17 -10.95 13.80
CA VAL A 24 -1.77 -10.49 15.06
C VAL A 24 -0.70 -10.16 16.10
N GLU A 25 0.33 -11.00 16.24
CA GLU A 25 1.42 -10.76 17.18
C GLU A 25 2.22 -9.51 16.81
N ARG A 26 2.56 -9.35 15.52
CA ARG A 26 3.22 -8.12 15.04
C ARG A 26 2.38 -6.87 15.29
N ALA A 27 1.06 -6.97 15.15
CA ALA A 27 0.16 -5.85 15.46
C ALA A 27 0.17 -5.53 16.96
N ARG A 28 0.19 -6.55 17.83
CA ARG A 28 0.30 -6.39 19.29
C ARG A 28 1.59 -5.67 19.67
N GLU A 29 2.73 -6.17 19.21
CA GLU A 29 4.05 -5.57 19.47
C GLU A 29 4.11 -4.11 19.02
N TYR A 30 3.61 -3.83 17.81
CA TYR A 30 3.57 -2.48 17.27
C TYR A 30 2.74 -1.52 18.13
N VAL A 31 1.55 -1.96 18.56
CA VAL A 31 0.67 -1.14 19.39
C VAL A 31 1.27 -0.91 20.78
N GLU A 32 1.90 -1.92 21.39
CA GLU A 32 2.56 -1.78 22.69
C GLU A 32 3.74 -0.80 22.63
N GLU A 33 4.58 -0.88 21.59
CA GLU A 33 5.67 0.07 21.40
C GLU A 33 5.15 1.51 21.27
N ARG A 34 4.10 1.71 20.46
CA ARG A 34 3.46 3.02 20.29
C ARG A 34 2.82 3.52 21.58
N TYR A 35 2.14 2.65 22.32
CA TYR A 35 1.55 2.98 23.61
C TYR A 35 2.62 3.42 24.61
N GLY A 36 3.76 2.72 24.68
CA GLY A 36 4.90 3.11 25.51
C GLY A 36 5.41 4.52 25.21
N ARG A 37 5.51 4.89 23.93
CA ARG A 37 5.90 6.25 23.51
C ARG A 37 4.87 7.30 23.92
N VAL A 38 3.57 7.03 23.69
CA VAL A 38 2.47 7.94 24.08
C VAL A 38 2.43 8.10 25.60
N LYS A 39 2.64 7.03 26.36
CA LYS A 39 2.71 7.05 27.83
C LYS A 39 3.92 7.84 28.33
N ALA A 40 5.08 7.73 27.69
CA ALA A 40 6.27 8.50 28.05
C ALA A 40 6.08 10.03 27.84
N GLN A 41 5.38 10.41 26.77
CA GLN A 41 5.09 11.83 26.46
C GLN A 41 3.91 12.38 27.25
N GLY A 42 2.93 11.54 27.56
CA GLY A 42 1.65 11.90 28.16
C GLY A 42 1.45 11.35 29.57
N GLY A 43 2.51 11.05 30.33
CA GLY A 43 2.45 10.27 31.58
C GLY A 43 1.55 10.83 32.70
N GLN A 44 1.08 12.07 32.57
CA GLN A 44 0.08 12.67 33.46
C GLN A 44 -1.37 12.27 33.13
N TYR A 45 -1.63 11.68 31.96
CA TYR A 45 -2.96 11.33 31.50
C TYR A 45 -3.33 9.89 31.88
N GLY A 46 -4.59 9.68 32.23
CA GLY A 46 -5.14 8.33 32.45
C GLY A 46 -5.21 7.51 31.16
N ARG A 47 -5.34 6.18 31.32
CA ARG A 47 -5.34 5.19 30.22
C ARG A 47 -6.27 5.56 29.07
N ASP A 48 -7.52 5.93 29.34
CA ASP A 48 -8.50 6.18 28.28
C ASP A 48 -8.09 7.37 27.39
N ARG A 49 -7.42 8.37 27.95
CA ARG A 49 -6.90 9.51 27.19
C ARG A 49 -5.63 9.15 26.43
N LEU A 50 -4.76 8.31 27.01
CA LEU A 50 -3.62 7.73 26.28
C LEU A 50 -4.10 6.89 25.09
N MET A 51 -5.17 6.09 25.25
CA MET A 51 -5.80 5.31 24.17
C MET A 51 -6.38 6.20 23.08
N ALA A 52 -7.06 7.29 23.43
CA ALA A 52 -7.56 8.23 22.43
C ALA A 52 -6.43 8.87 21.62
N MET A 53 -5.32 9.26 22.28
CA MET A 53 -4.15 9.81 21.59
C MET A 53 -3.48 8.77 20.68
N LEU A 54 -3.34 7.53 21.17
CA LEU A 54 -2.82 6.42 20.39
C LEU A 54 -3.68 6.16 19.14
N LEU A 55 -4.99 6.10 19.30
CA LEU A 55 -5.93 5.90 18.19
C LEU A 55 -5.81 6.99 17.12
N VAL A 56 -5.76 8.26 17.54
CA VAL A 56 -5.57 9.39 16.60
C VAL A 56 -4.23 9.27 15.87
N SER A 57 -3.15 8.96 16.58
CA SER A 57 -1.83 8.79 15.95
C SER A 57 -1.81 7.66 14.93
N MET A 58 -2.43 6.51 15.24
CA MET A 58 -2.49 5.38 14.32
C MET A 58 -3.38 5.66 13.11
N ALA A 59 -4.46 6.42 13.29
CA ALA A 59 -5.31 6.84 12.18
C ALA A 59 -4.56 7.79 11.24
N ASP A 60 -3.79 8.74 11.79
CA ASP A 60 -2.93 9.64 11.02
C ASP A 60 -1.87 8.87 10.22
N ASP A 61 -1.14 7.95 10.87
CA ASP A 61 -0.17 7.07 10.20
C ASP A 61 -0.80 6.26 9.04
N LEU A 62 -2.02 5.75 9.24
CA LEU A 62 -2.76 5.00 8.22
C LEU A 62 -3.16 5.89 7.03
N LEU A 63 -3.61 7.11 7.28
CA LEU A 63 -3.94 8.08 6.24
C LEU A 63 -2.70 8.47 5.44
N GLU A 64 -1.58 8.74 6.13
CA GLU A 64 -0.31 9.05 5.47
C GLU A 64 0.17 7.89 4.57
N LEU A 65 0.06 6.65 5.05
CA LEU A 65 0.42 5.47 4.25
C LEU A 65 -0.44 5.33 2.99
N ARG A 66 -1.75 5.62 3.07
CA ARG A 66 -2.66 5.61 1.91
C ARG A 66 -2.28 6.68 0.90
N GLU A 67 -2.06 7.91 1.36
CA GLU A 67 -1.64 9.00 0.46
C GLU A 67 -0.31 8.69 -0.24
N ARG A 68 0.65 8.09 0.48
CA ARG A 68 1.93 7.67 -0.13
C ARG A 68 1.73 6.56 -1.17
N SER A 69 0.80 5.63 -0.94
CA SER A 69 0.42 4.62 -1.94
C SER A 69 -0.16 5.28 -3.19
N ASP A 70 -1.15 6.14 -3.03
CA ASP A 70 -1.84 6.80 -4.14
C ASP A 70 -0.87 7.64 -5.00
N ARG A 71 0.08 8.34 -4.36
CA ARG A 71 1.15 9.08 -5.05
C ARG A 71 2.08 8.14 -5.82
N THR A 72 2.38 6.97 -5.26
CA THR A 72 3.24 5.98 -5.92
C THR A 72 2.55 5.38 -7.13
N ASP A 73 1.26 5.03 -7.00
CA ASP A 73 0.45 4.50 -8.10
C ASP A 73 0.31 5.53 -9.22
N SER A 74 0.03 6.79 -8.89
CA SER A 74 -0.03 7.89 -9.88
C SER A 74 1.28 8.04 -10.64
N ARG A 75 2.42 7.97 -9.93
CA ARG A 75 3.75 8.06 -10.55
C ARG A 75 4.03 6.85 -11.45
N LEU A 76 3.58 5.65 -11.08
CA LEU A 76 3.70 4.46 -11.92
C LEU A 76 2.89 4.62 -13.20
N ASP A 77 1.66 5.14 -13.11
CA ASP A 77 0.81 5.40 -14.28
C ASP A 77 1.44 6.43 -15.23
N GLU A 78 2.00 7.53 -14.70
CA GLU A 78 2.73 8.53 -15.48
C GLU A 78 3.94 7.92 -16.21
N LEU A 79 4.70 7.06 -15.53
CA LEU A 79 5.85 6.37 -16.13
C LEU A 79 5.40 5.38 -17.22
N LEU A 80 4.32 4.63 -16.99
CA LEU A 80 3.75 3.72 -17.98
C LEU A 80 3.22 4.46 -19.20
N GLN A 81 2.57 5.61 -19.01
CA GLN A 81 2.13 6.47 -20.11
C GLN A 81 3.33 7.00 -20.90
N SER A 82 4.34 7.52 -20.22
CA SER A 82 5.58 8.00 -20.85
C SER A 82 6.26 6.92 -21.68
N LEU A 83 6.30 5.67 -21.19
CA LEU A 83 6.85 4.54 -21.94
C LEU A 83 6.02 4.22 -23.19
N LYS A 84 4.69 4.22 -23.12
CA LYS A 84 3.81 3.98 -24.27
C LYS A 84 4.02 5.04 -25.36
N GLU A 85 4.14 6.31 -24.97
CA GLU A 85 4.33 7.43 -25.89
C GLU A 85 5.73 7.41 -26.55
N ASN A 86 6.75 6.95 -25.83
CA ASN A 86 8.13 6.92 -26.31
C ASN A 86 8.57 5.57 -26.92
N THR A 87 7.69 4.56 -26.97
CA THR A 87 7.97 3.33 -27.70
C THR A 87 7.40 3.48 -29.11
N PRO A 88 8.21 3.81 -30.14
CA PRO A 88 7.72 3.81 -31.51
C PRO A 88 7.20 2.41 -31.81
N GLY A 89 5.98 2.32 -32.32
CA GLY A 89 5.35 1.06 -32.67
C GLY A 89 6.35 0.19 -33.41
N ARG A 90 6.53 -1.06 -32.96
CA ARG A 90 7.04 -2.09 -33.84
C ARG A 90 6.11 -2.10 -35.04
N GLY A 91 6.52 -1.44 -36.11
CA GLY A 91 5.97 -1.66 -37.43
C GLY A 91 6.08 -3.16 -37.66
N GLY A 92 4.95 -3.85 -37.58
CA GLY A 92 4.83 -5.14 -38.23
C GLY A 92 5.20 -4.95 -39.70
N PRO A 93 5.83 -5.93 -40.36
CA PRO A 93 6.18 -5.79 -41.76
C PRO A 93 4.87 -5.67 -42.55
N ASP A 94 4.55 -4.45 -42.99
CA ASP A 94 3.59 -4.23 -44.06
C ASP A 94 4.19 -4.83 -45.33
N GLU A 95 3.82 -6.07 -45.63
CA GLU A 95 3.78 -6.56 -47.00
C GLU A 95 2.53 -5.93 -47.64
N PRO A 96 2.70 -5.20 -48.75
CA PRO A 96 2.38 -5.85 -50.01
C PRO A 96 3.45 -5.55 -51.07
N ALA A 97 4.15 -6.59 -51.52
CA ALA A 97 4.94 -6.54 -52.74
C ALA A 97 4.00 -6.51 -53.96
N GLY A 98 3.55 -5.31 -54.32
CA GLY A 98 2.70 -5.08 -55.49
C GLY A 98 3.34 -4.14 -56.50
N THR A 99 3.69 -4.71 -57.66
CA THR A 99 3.71 -4.07 -59.00
C THR A 99 5.06 -3.50 -59.49
N GLY A 100 5.63 -4.17 -60.50
CA GLY A 100 6.72 -3.64 -61.30
C GLY A 100 7.32 -4.68 -62.27
N ALA A 101 6.52 -5.32 -63.11
CA ALA A 101 7.03 -6.09 -64.25
C ALA A 101 6.61 -5.37 -65.54
N GLU A 102 7.57 -4.68 -66.17
CA GLU A 102 7.46 -4.09 -67.50
C GLU A 102 7.23 -5.18 -68.57
N PRO A 103 6.50 -4.87 -69.65
CA PRO A 103 6.27 -5.83 -70.73
C PRO A 103 7.48 -5.86 -71.67
N LEU A 104 8.12 -7.02 -71.79
CA LEU A 104 9.12 -7.28 -72.83
C LEU A 104 8.45 -7.19 -74.21
N SER A 105 8.87 -6.19 -74.97
CA SER A 105 8.55 -6.01 -76.39
C SER A 105 9.50 -6.84 -77.26
N ARG A 106 8.88 -7.61 -78.17
CA ARG A 106 9.36 -8.18 -79.45
C ARG A 106 10.53 -9.17 -79.45
#